data_AF-V9FNA7-F1
#
_entry.id   AF-V9FNA7-F1
#
_cell.length_a   1.000
_cell.length_b   1.000
_cell.length_c   1.000
_cell.angle_alpha   90.00
_cell.angle_beta   90.00
_cell.angle_gamma   90.00
#
_symmetry.space_group_name_H-M   'P 1'
#
loop_
_entity.id
_entity.type
_entity.pdbx_description
1 polymer ?
#
loop_
_entity_poly.entity_id
_entity_poly.type
_entity_poly.pdbx_seq_one_letter_code
_entity_poly.pdbx_strand_id
1 'polypeptide(L)'
;MVDVKLDGALVGIEEFVDNREERLVLHGCIKTTPEDFVVRETSATGEVIDFSDESERLPTEAERDAVLKRLEAQQKEKKERLVFDEPTDGWRAALVELIGAKDSGDVERVAKGQISECYLPAPMEFRDRVYLQVCIQTCFPGLDCKMHKISVAGDQQEVQQIQVVLDPVYKKFRDGGMTLENCERLLAFLRKGANDPTASKGLELEHEDTREARTALHRLIAKNSSSFKTKTEARNGIQQLVVYFMPKTNKKRKRSQPPVYLRFVLQKTNEEHFACFDKLSRQLRRPLSAFSYAGTKDKTAITFQHVVVTGVEPDRLLSVNSDPATCIRVGDLKYVESPMHLGGANGNRFSIVLRGLTSETECTTEMMRSSLETTLDNIKRQGFANYFGFQRVGLPTNTVRAHHIGETIIAGKWEEVLRLLLTVQGGDSGDVAKAKQLYLESGDVDAALKLMPHGVSVERQLLQGLKRFGSDAFEQAVQSITFSRRVMYMHAYQSYLFNRMASYRLRQYGTKVVEGDLIQYDSQNDKAVKAITATEADELNCTREDALSLVLLPLPGTNVMFPSNATKEAYIKVCRYCTDKLV
;
A
#
# COMPACT_ATOMS: atom_id res chain seq x y z
N MET A 1 12.53 33.98 19.84
CA MET A 1 12.60 33.29 18.53
C MET A 1 12.45 34.39 17.49
N VAL A 2 13.31 34.44 16.48
CA VAL A 2 13.08 35.35 15.36
C VAL A 2 11.83 34.85 14.65
N ASP A 3 10.83 35.71 14.46
CA ASP A 3 9.63 35.40 13.66
C ASP A 3 10.06 35.22 12.20
N VAL A 4 10.44 33.99 11.83
CA VAL A 4 10.78 33.69 10.45
C VAL A 4 9.48 33.50 9.68
N LYS A 5 9.08 34.53 8.94
CA LYS A 5 7.96 34.46 7.99
C LYS A 5 8.29 33.39 6.95
N LEU A 6 7.51 32.31 6.93
CA LEU A 6 7.70 31.21 5.99
C LEU A 6 7.08 31.59 4.64
N ASP A 7 7.89 31.59 3.60
CA ASP A 7 7.43 31.85 2.23
C ASP A 7 6.94 30.55 1.56
N GLY A 8 5.63 30.45 1.37
CA GLY A 8 4.98 29.31 0.71
C GLY A 8 5.29 29.18 -0.79
N ALA A 9 5.66 30.28 -1.45
CA ALA A 9 5.96 30.26 -2.88
C ALA A 9 7.17 29.39 -3.20
N LEU A 10 8.13 29.29 -2.27
CA LEU A 10 9.31 28.41 -2.37
C LEU A 10 8.97 26.91 -2.42
N VAL A 11 7.72 26.53 -2.16
CA VAL A 11 7.21 25.17 -2.29
C VAL A 11 5.95 25.10 -3.16
N GLY A 12 5.70 26.12 -3.98
CA GLY A 12 4.60 26.17 -4.94
C GLY A 12 3.22 26.47 -4.33
N ILE A 13 3.15 26.97 -3.09
CA ILE A 13 1.90 27.41 -2.47
C ILE A 13 1.77 28.91 -2.73
N GLU A 14 1.16 29.27 -3.85
CA GLU A 14 1.07 30.66 -4.34
C GLU A 14 -0.36 31.21 -4.38
N GLU A 15 -1.39 30.35 -4.38
CA GLU A 15 -2.80 30.78 -4.42
C GLU A 15 -3.67 30.12 -3.36
N PHE A 16 -4.77 30.78 -3.01
CA PHE A 16 -5.76 30.30 -2.04
C PHE A 16 -7.17 30.39 -2.62
N VAL A 17 -8.13 29.69 -2.00
CA VAL A 17 -9.54 29.63 -2.45
C VAL A 17 -10.20 31.03 -2.43
N ASP A 18 -9.77 31.93 -1.56
CA ASP A 18 -10.33 33.28 -1.46
C ASP A 18 -9.19 34.32 -1.37
N ASN A 19 -8.78 34.84 -2.52
CA ASN A 19 -7.63 35.75 -2.69
C ASN A 19 -8.09 37.18 -3.07
N ARG A 20 -8.91 37.82 -2.25
CA ARG A 20 -9.36 39.21 -2.46
C ARG A 20 -8.27 40.19 -1.99
N GLU A 21 -7.94 41.18 -2.82
CA GLU A 21 -6.87 42.16 -2.57
C GLU A 21 -7.05 43.01 -1.29
N GLU A 22 -8.28 43.12 -0.75
CA GLU A 22 -8.60 44.00 0.39
C GLU A 22 -8.70 43.27 1.74
N ARG A 23 -8.23 42.01 1.85
CA ARG A 23 -8.43 41.23 3.08
C ARG A 23 -7.39 41.57 4.15
N LEU A 24 -7.86 41.67 5.40
CA LEU A 24 -7.00 41.76 6.58
C LEU A 24 -6.13 40.49 6.69
N VAL A 25 -4.81 40.65 6.59
CA VAL A 25 -3.84 39.57 6.76
C VAL A 25 -3.45 39.46 8.22
N LEU A 26 -3.69 38.29 8.80
CA LEU A 26 -3.32 37.98 10.18
C LEU A 26 -2.15 37.01 10.21
N HIS A 27 -1.17 37.30 11.06
CA HIS A 27 -0.03 36.44 11.36
C HIS A 27 -0.21 35.81 12.73
N GLY A 28 0.24 34.58 12.90
CA GLY A 28 0.20 33.88 14.18
C GLY A 28 1.08 32.65 14.16
N CYS A 29 1.36 32.12 15.34
CA CYS A 29 2.17 30.93 15.53
C CYS A 29 1.29 29.74 15.89
N ILE A 30 1.55 28.60 15.25
CA ILE A 30 1.08 27.28 15.68
C ILE A 30 2.21 26.54 16.39
N LYS A 31 1.87 25.55 17.23
CA LYS A 31 2.83 24.63 17.86
C LYS A 31 3.88 25.35 18.72
N THR A 32 3.51 26.44 19.39
CA THR A 32 4.39 27.12 20.37
C THR A 32 4.62 26.23 21.58
N THR A 33 3.58 25.54 22.05
CA THR A 33 3.68 24.41 22.96
C THR A 33 2.94 23.19 22.39
N PRO A 34 3.19 21.96 22.87
CA PRO A 34 2.51 20.76 22.38
C PRO A 34 0.98 20.82 22.53
N GLU A 35 0.47 21.51 23.56
CA GLU A 35 -0.95 21.69 23.84
C GLU A 35 -1.67 22.53 22.78
N ASP A 36 -0.93 23.35 22.02
CA ASP A 36 -1.48 24.16 20.95
C ASP A 36 -1.88 23.33 19.73
N PHE A 37 -1.48 22.06 19.68
CA PHE A 37 -1.73 21.18 18.54
C PHE A 37 -2.07 19.78 19.01
N VAL A 38 -3.36 19.54 19.23
CA VAL A 38 -3.87 18.24 19.65
C VAL A 38 -4.44 17.50 18.45
N VAL A 39 -3.97 16.27 18.21
CA VAL A 39 -4.38 15.43 17.09
C VAL A 39 -5.00 14.15 17.64
N ARG A 40 -6.26 13.90 17.31
CA ARG A 40 -6.95 12.65 17.66
C ARG A 40 -7.23 11.89 16.38
N GLU A 41 -6.76 10.65 16.29
CA GLU A 41 -7.11 9.79 15.16
C GLU A 41 -8.62 9.57 15.09
N THR A 42 -9.15 9.46 13.88
CA THR A 42 -10.51 8.98 13.63
C THR A 42 -10.42 7.56 13.12
N SER A 43 -11.00 6.60 13.83
CA SER A 43 -10.97 5.19 13.43
C SER A 43 -11.70 4.95 12.10
N ALA A 44 -11.55 3.75 11.54
CA ALA A 44 -12.28 3.32 10.35
C ALA A 44 -13.82 3.42 10.50
N THR A 45 -14.35 3.33 11.72
CA THR A 45 -15.79 3.46 12.00
C THR A 45 -16.24 4.90 12.25
N GLY A 46 -15.33 5.88 12.17
CA GLY A 46 -15.63 7.29 12.42
C GLY A 46 -15.51 7.74 13.89
N GLU A 47 -15.15 6.84 14.80
CA GLU A 47 -14.93 7.18 16.22
C GLU A 47 -13.66 8.03 16.40
N VAL A 48 -13.77 9.14 17.11
CA VAL A 48 -12.61 9.98 17.49
C VAL A 48 -11.92 9.33 18.69
N ILE A 49 -10.63 9.07 18.55
CA ILE A 49 -9.85 8.35 19.55
C ILE A 49 -9.42 9.30 20.66
N ASP A 50 -9.80 8.96 21.88
CA ASP A 50 -9.37 9.58 23.13
C ASP A 50 -9.36 8.52 24.25
N PHE A 51 -8.90 8.88 25.43
CA PHE A 51 -9.03 8.02 26.61
C PHE A 51 -10.46 8.02 27.14
N SER A 52 -10.98 6.83 27.46
CA SER A 52 -12.25 6.73 28.19
C SER A 52 -12.07 6.93 29.69
N ASP A 53 -13.19 7.08 30.41
CA ASP A 53 -13.22 7.11 31.87
C ASP A 53 -12.66 5.83 32.51
N GLU A 54 -12.68 4.72 31.76
CA GLU A 54 -12.13 3.42 32.16
C GLU A 54 -10.82 3.09 31.44
N SER A 55 -10.03 4.10 31.05
CA SER A 55 -8.79 3.91 30.27
C SER A 55 -7.76 2.96 30.91
N GLU A 56 -7.79 2.79 32.23
CA GLU A 56 -6.91 1.88 32.97
C GLU A 56 -7.50 0.47 33.19
N ARG A 57 -8.71 0.18 32.66
CA ARG A 57 -9.34 -1.14 32.80
C ARG A 57 -8.54 -2.20 32.03
N LEU A 58 -8.25 -3.32 32.70
CA LEU A 58 -7.68 -4.50 32.07
C LEU A 58 -8.78 -5.34 31.38
N PRO A 59 -8.60 -5.73 30.10
CA PRO A 59 -9.50 -6.66 29.44
C PRO A 59 -9.41 -8.05 30.08
N THR A 60 -10.56 -8.69 30.23
CA THR A 60 -10.74 -9.98 30.90
C THR A 60 -10.36 -11.16 30.01
N GLU A 61 -10.13 -12.33 30.61
CA GLU A 61 -9.93 -13.58 29.87
C GLU A 61 -11.17 -13.97 29.04
N ALA A 62 -12.38 -13.67 29.53
CA ALA A 62 -13.62 -13.92 28.78
C ALA A 62 -13.67 -13.11 27.47
N GLU A 63 -13.19 -11.87 27.48
CA GLU A 63 -13.06 -11.03 26.28
C GLU A 63 -12.03 -11.62 25.30
N ARG A 64 -10.93 -12.18 25.81
CA ARG A 64 -9.93 -12.88 24.99
C ARG A 64 -10.52 -14.13 24.33
N ASP A 65 -11.25 -14.94 25.08
CA ASP A 65 -11.87 -16.18 24.59
C ASP A 65 -12.94 -15.89 23.54
N ALA A 66 -13.69 -14.79 23.68
CA ALA A 66 -14.63 -14.34 22.67
C ALA A 66 -13.94 -14.00 21.33
N VAL A 67 -12.75 -13.38 21.36
CA VAL A 67 -11.95 -13.11 20.16
C VAL A 67 -11.43 -14.42 19.55
N LEU A 68 -10.97 -15.36 20.36
CA LEU A 68 -10.53 -16.68 19.88
C LEU A 68 -11.66 -17.43 19.17
N LYS A 69 -12.87 -17.45 19.74
CA LYS A 69 -14.04 -18.08 19.11
C LYS A 69 -14.37 -17.46 17.75
N ARG A 70 -14.28 -16.13 17.63
CA ARG A 70 -14.47 -15.42 16.34
C ARG A 70 -13.41 -15.83 15.32
N LEU A 71 -12.14 -15.91 15.73
CA LEU A 71 -11.04 -16.34 14.87
C LEU A 71 -11.21 -17.79 14.38
N GLU A 72 -11.66 -18.69 15.26
CA GLU A 72 -11.94 -20.08 14.91
C GLU A 72 -13.10 -20.20 13.90
N ALA A 73 -14.17 -19.42 14.08
CA ALA A 73 -15.29 -19.37 13.15
C ALA A 73 -14.86 -18.87 11.76
N GLN A 74 -14.12 -17.76 11.68
CA GLN A 74 -13.59 -17.23 10.41
C GLN A 74 -12.67 -18.21 9.69
N GLN A 75 -11.86 -18.98 10.43
CA GLN A 75 -11.02 -20.03 9.85
C GLN A 75 -11.81 -21.24 9.35
N LYS A 76 -12.98 -21.52 9.92
CA LYS A 76 -13.86 -22.59 9.47
C LYS A 76 -14.55 -22.19 8.17
N GLU A 77 -15.05 -20.95 8.10
CA GLU A 77 -15.71 -20.37 6.92
C GLU A 77 -14.75 -20.31 5.71
N LYS A 78 -13.50 -19.84 5.90
CA LYS A 78 -12.47 -19.85 4.83
C LYS A 78 -12.08 -21.24 4.34
N LYS A 79 -12.47 -22.33 5.02
CA LYS A 79 -12.11 -23.72 4.69
C LYS A 79 -13.26 -24.54 4.10
N GLU A 80 -14.47 -24.00 4.00
CA GLU A 80 -15.55 -24.70 3.31
C GLU A 80 -15.24 -24.74 1.81
N ARG A 81 -14.76 -25.90 1.34
CA ARG A 81 -14.57 -26.20 -0.08
C ARG A 81 -15.96 -26.27 -0.71
N LEU A 82 -16.25 -25.40 -1.67
CA LEU A 82 -17.46 -25.51 -2.48
C LEU A 82 -17.44 -26.86 -3.22
N VAL A 83 -18.47 -27.67 -2.99
CA VAL A 83 -18.70 -28.94 -3.68
C VAL A 83 -19.93 -28.74 -4.57
N PHE A 84 -19.84 -29.21 -5.81
CA PHE A 84 -20.91 -29.13 -6.79
C PHE A 84 -21.29 -30.54 -7.23
N ASP A 85 -22.59 -30.81 -7.27
CA ASP A 85 -23.12 -32.05 -7.83
C ASP A 85 -23.04 -32.03 -9.36
N GLU A 86 -23.03 -33.22 -9.98
CA GLU A 86 -23.02 -33.33 -11.44
C GLU A 86 -24.33 -32.76 -12.02
N PRO A 87 -24.24 -31.86 -13.02
CA PRO A 87 -25.43 -31.31 -13.69
C PRO A 87 -26.26 -32.40 -14.38
N THR A 88 -27.57 -32.18 -14.50
CA THR A 88 -28.52 -33.12 -15.13
C THR A 88 -28.11 -33.55 -16.54
N ASP A 89 -27.58 -32.62 -17.33
CA ASP A 89 -27.16 -32.82 -18.72
C ASP A 89 -25.63 -33.06 -18.85
N GLY A 90 -24.96 -33.23 -17.72
CA GLY A 90 -23.52 -33.50 -17.62
C GLY A 90 -22.63 -32.25 -17.72
N TRP A 91 -21.38 -32.42 -17.31
CA TRP A 91 -20.40 -31.33 -17.20
C TRP A 91 -20.10 -30.61 -18.53
N ARG A 92 -20.12 -31.33 -19.66
CA ARG A 92 -19.84 -30.73 -20.98
C ARG A 92 -20.98 -29.82 -21.44
N ALA A 93 -22.24 -30.22 -21.24
CA ALA A 93 -23.39 -29.38 -21.57
C ALA A 93 -23.39 -28.11 -20.70
N ALA A 94 -23.16 -28.26 -19.39
CA ALA A 94 -23.04 -27.14 -18.48
C ALA A 94 -21.90 -26.18 -18.84
N LEU A 95 -20.74 -26.69 -19.30
CA LEU A 95 -19.66 -25.84 -19.78
C LEU A 95 -20.08 -25.03 -21.02
N VAL A 96 -20.72 -25.67 -22.00
CA VAL A 96 -21.21 -24.98 -23.22
C VAL A 96 -22.27 -23.93 -22.88
N GLU A 97 -23.14 -24.20 -21.91
CA GLU A 97 -24.14 -23.23 -21.43
C GLU A 97 -23.48 -22.01 -20.76
N LEU A 98 -22.44 -22.22 -19.95
CA LEU A 98 -21.76 -21.16 -19.20
C LEU A 98 -20.94 -20.21 -20.07
N ILE A 99 -20.20 -20.73 -21.06
CA ILE A 99 -19.25 -19.92 -21.85
C ILE A 99 -19.58 -19.88 -23.35
N GLY A 100 -20.63 -20.56 -23.79
CA GLY A 100 -21.00 -20.66 -25.19
C GLY A 100 -20.15 -21.66 -26.00
N ALA A 101 -20.67 -22.07 -27.15
CA ALA A 101 -20.06 -23.10 -28.00
C ALA A 101 -18.68 -22.69 -28.55
N LYS A 102 -18.49 -21.39 -28.84
CA LYS A 102 -17.22 -20.88 -29.37
C LYS A 102 -16.09 -21.03 -28.35
N ASP A 103 -16.27 -20.47 -27.16
CA ASP A 103 -15.23 -20.47 -26.13
C ASP A 103 -15.00 -21.88 -25.57
N SER A 104 -16.04 -22.71 -25.50
CA SER A 104 -15.90 -24.14 -25.22
C SER A 104 -15.01 -24.85 -26.25
N GLY A 105 -15.14 -24.50 -27.53
CA GLY A 105 -14.25 -24.98 -28.59
C GLY A 105 -12.80 -24.53 -28.39
N ASP A 106 -12.56 -23.30 -27.98
CA ASP A 106 -11.20 -22.81 -27.69
C ASP A 106 -10.58 -23.51 -26.48
N VAL A 107 -11.33 -23.75 -25.40
CA VAL A 107 -10.89 -24.57 -24.25
C VAL A 107 -10.47 -25.97 -24.71
N GLU A 108 -11.25 -26.61 -25.59
CA GLU A 108 -10.92 -27.92 -26.15
C GLU A 108 -9.64 -27.88 -27.01
N ARG A 109 -9.41 -26.80 -27.76
CA ARG A 109 -8.17 -26.60 -28.52
C ARG A 109 -6.95 -26.45 -27.62
N VAL A 110 -7.08 -25.80 -26.45
CA VAL A 110 -6.01 -25.76 -25.43
C VAL A 110 -5.74 -27.18 -24.89
N ALA A 111 -6.78 -27.95 -24.57
CA ALA A 111 -6.64 -29.32 -24.07
C ALA A 111 -5.92 -30.23 -25.07
N LYS A 112 -6.24 -30.09 -26.37
CA LYS A 112 -5.58 -30.80 -27.48
C LYS A 112 -4.17 -30.27 -27.79
N GLY A 113 -3.73 -29.19 -27.15
CA GLY A 113 -2.44 -28.55 -27.40
C GLY A 113 -2.33 -27.84 -28.75
N GLN A 114 -3.47 -27.53 -29.40
CA GLN A 114 -3.52 -26.83 -30.68
C GLN A 114 -3.29 -25.31 -30.51
N ILE A 115 -3.61 -24.77 -29.34
CA ILE A 115 -3.28 -23.41 -28.91
C ILE A 115 -2.70 -23.47 -27.50
N SER A 116 -1.85 -22.49 -27.14
CA SER A 116 -1.15 -22.48 -25.86
C SER A 116 -2.04 -22.10 -24.68
N GLU A 117 -3.00 -21.20 -24.92
CA GLU A 117 -3.89 -20.64 -23.92
C GLU A 117 -5.14 -20.04 -24.57
N CYS A 118 -6.21 -19.88 -23.78
CA CYS A 118 -7.37 -19.08 -24.13
C CYS A 118 -7.85 -18.28 -22.92
N TYR A 119 -8.66 -17.25 -23.16
CA TYR A 119 -9.16 -16.35 -22.11
C TYR A 119 -10.67 -16.36 -22.10
N LEU A 120 -11.24 -16.60 -20.92
CA LEU A 120 -12.69 -16.63 -20.69
C LEU A 120 -13.11 -15.45 -19.81
N PRO A 121 -14.33 -14.91 -20.00
CA PRO A 121 -14.89 -13.95 -19.06
C PRO A 121 -15.03 -14.59 -17.67
N ALA A 122 -14.60 -13.89 -16.62
CA ALA A 122 -14.79 -14.38 -15.26
C ALA A 122 -16.17 -13.96 -14.73
N PRO A 123 -17.01 -14.89 -14.23
CA PRO A 123 -18.25 -14.53 -13.55
C PRO A 123 -18.01 -13.54 -12.40
N MET A 124 -18.98 -12.66 -12.10
CA MET A 124 -18.84 -11.70 -11.00
C MET A 124 -18.86 -12.39 -9.64
N GLU A 125 -19.78 -13.35 -9.48
CA GLU A 125 -19.94 -14.09 -8.23
C GLU A 125 -18.79 -15.08 -7.99
N PHE A 126 -18.34 -15.17 -6.73
CA PHE A 126 -17.27 -16.09 -6.35
C PHE A 126 -17.67 -17.55 -6.58
N ARG A 127 -18.91 -17.92 -6.22
CA ARG A 127 -19.42 -19.28 -6.38
C ARG A 127 -19.41 -19.72 -7.84
N ASP A 128 -19.85 -18.85 -8.75
CA ASP A 128 -19.95 -19.14 -10.18
C ASP A 128 -18.57 -19.22 -10.84
N ARG A 129 -17.61 -18.40 -10.39
CA ARG A 129 -16.20 -18.53 -10.80
C ARG A 129 -15.64 -19.89 -10.43
N VAL A 130 -15.87 -20.34 -9.20
CA VAL A 130 -15.41 -21.66 -8.75
C VAL A 130 -16.14 -22.76 -9.51
N TYR A 131 -17.44 -22.62 -9.77
CA TYR A 131 -18.22 -23.58 -10.56
C TYR A 131 -17.69 -23.71 -11.98
N LEU A 132 -17.44 -22.61 -12.69
CA LEU A 132 -16.86 -22.62 -14.03
C LEU A 132 -15.48 -23.30 -14.05
N GLN A 133 -14.62 -23.01 -13.07
CA GLN A 133 -13.34 -23.70 -12.92
C GLN A 133 -13.54 -25.21 -12.74
N VAL A 134 -14.49 -25.63 -11.89
CA VAL A 134 -14.81 -27.06 -11.70
C VAL A 134 -15.31 -27.69 -13.00
N CYS A 135 -16.18 -27.02 -13.78
CA CYS A 135 -16.65 -27.52 -15.07
C CYS A 135 -15.50 -27.75 -16.06
N ILE A 136 -14.63 -26.74 -16.24
CA ILE A 136 -13.45 -26.85 -17.13
C ILE A 136 -12.55 -27.99 -16.68
N GLN A 137 -12.25 -28.03 -15.38
CA GLN A 137 -11.30 -28.97 -14.80
C GLN A 137 -11.83 -30.41 -14.73
N THR A 138 -13.14 -30.60 -14.74
CA THR A 138 -13.80 -31.91 -14.81
C THR A 138 -13.90 -32.41 -16.25
N CYS A 139 -14.23 -31.52 -17.20
CA CYS A 139 -14.23 -31.87 -18.63
C CYS A 139 -12.83 -32.12 -19.18
N PHE A 140 -11.84 -31.37 -18.69
CA PHE A 140 -10.46 -31.40 -19.14
C PHE A 140 -9.50 -31.37 -17.93
N PRO A 141 -9.21 -32.54 -17.32
CA PRO A 141 -8.34 -32.62 -16.13
C PRO A 141 -6.92 -32.08 -16.34
N GLY A 142 -6.45 -32.01 -17.59
CA GLY A 142 -5.15 -31.45 -17.94
C GLY A 142 -5.07 -29.93 -18.02
N LEU A 143 -6.16 -29.19 -17.79
CA LEU A 143 -6.20 -27.72 -17.88
C LEU A 143 -6.20 -27.04 -16.51
N ASP A 144 -5.35 -26.04 -16.34
CA ASP A 144 -5.30 -25.15 -15.18
C ASP A 144 -5.97 -23.81 -15.49
N CYS A 145 -6.56 -23.18 -14.47
CA CYS A 145 -7.32 -21.94 -14.60
C CYS A 145 -6.68 -20.86 -13.72
N LYS A 146 -6.19 -19.77 -14.32
CA LYS A 146 -5.53 -18.67 -13.63
C LYS A 146 -6.31 -17.38 -13.78
N MET A 147 -6.43 -16.62 -12.69
CA MET A 147 -7.07 -15.31 -12.73
C MET A 147 -6.13 -14.26 -13.28
N HIS A 148 -6.55 -13.56 -14.32
CA HIS A 148 -5.87 -12.40 -14.89
C HIS A 148 -6.73 -11.15 -14.76
N LYS A 149 -6.09 -10.04 -14.40
CA LYS A 149 -6.70 -8.72 -14.41
C LYS A 149 -6.26 -8.00 -15.68
N ILE A 150 -7.22 -7.52 -16.47
CA ILE A 150 -6.93 -6.77 -17.69
C ILE A 150 -7.43 -5.34 -17.50
N SER A 151 -6.54 -4.38 -17.75
CA SER A 151 -6.91 -2.98 -17.93
C SER A 151 -7.14 -2.74 -19.42
N VAL A 152 -8.39 -2.50 -19.82
CA VAL A 152 -8.71 -2.14 -21.20
C VAL A 152 -8.36 -0.66 -21.40
N ALA A 153 -7.58 -0.35 -22.43
CA ALA A 153 -7.23 1.03 -22.74
C ALA A 153 -8.48 1.77 -23.25
N GLY A 154 -9.01 2.69 -22.43
CA GLY A 154 -10.13 3.57 -22.81
C GLY A 154 -11.34 3.53 -21.87
N ASP A 155 -11.49 2.49 -21.05
CA ASP A 155 -12.55 2.38 -20.03
C ASP A 155 -11.96 1.83 -18.71
N GLN A 156 -12.18 2.54 -17.60
CA GLN A 156 -11.57 2.26 -16.28
C GLN A 156 -12.28 1.12 -15.51
N GLN A 157 -12.88 0.15 -16.20
CA GLN A 157 -13.38 -1.09 -15.58
C GLN A 157 -12.30 -2.18 -15.66
N GLU A 158 -11.76 -2.58 -14.49
CA GLU A 158 -10.90 -3.77 -14.38
C GLU A 158 -11.75 -5.02 -14.64
N VAL A 159 -11.70 -5.55 -15.86
CA VAL A 159 -12.37 -6.81 -16.19
C VAL A 159 -11.46 -7.97 -15.77
N GLN A 160 -12.00 -8.87 -14.94
CA GLN A 160 -11.34 -10.12 -14.58
C GLN A 160 -11.59 -11.14 -15.70
N GLN A 161 -10.53 -11.84 -16.10
CA GLN A 161 -10.62 -12.96 -17.03
C GLN A 161 -9.97 -14.20 -16.42
N ILE A 162 -10.45 -15.37 -16.86
CA ILE A 162 -9.89 -16.67 -16.53
C ILE A 162 -9.02 -17.08 -17.71
N GLN A 163 -7.70 -17.10 -17.49
CA GLN A 163 -6.74 -17.69 -18.41
C GLN A 163 -6.78 -19.21 -18.24
N VAL A 164 -7.05 -19.94 -19.32
CA VAL A 164 -7.04 -21.40 -19.35
C VAL A 164 -5.78 -21.86 -20.07
N VAL A 165 -4.99 -22.68 -19.39
CA VAL A 165 -3.68 -23.17 -19.88
C VAL A 165 -3.52 -24.65 -19.58
N LEU A 166 -2.57 -25.32 -20.24
CA LEU A 166 -2.17 -26.68 -19.83
C LEU A 166 -1.52 -26.66 -18.44
N ASP A 167 -1.99 -27.54 -17.56
CA ASP A 167 -1.45 -27.71 -16.23
C ASP A 167 0.05 -28.10 -16.33
N PRO A 168 0.97 -27.42 -15.60
CA PRO A 168 2.39 -27.70 -15.70
C PRO A 168 2.79 -29.13 -15.32
N VAL A 169 2.05 -29.76 -14.39
CA VAL A 169 2.25 -31.15 -13.97
C VAL A 169 1.74 -32.08 -15.08
N TYR A 170 0.57 -31.80 -15.64
CA TYR A 170 0.03 -32.54 -16.79
C TYR A 170 1.00 -32.50 -17.99
N LYS A 171 1.51 -31.32 -18.32
CA LYS A 171 2.49 -31.13 -19.40
C LYS A 171 3.75 -31.96 -19.18
N LYS A 172 4.31 -31.97 -17.96
CA LYS A 172 5.49 -32.77 -17.62
C LYS A 172 5.26 -34.28 -17.77
N PHE A 173 4.07 -34.77 -17.44
CA PHE A 173 3.74 -36.19 -17.62
C PHE A 173 3.59 -36.55 -19.10
N ARG A 174 2.86 -35.74 -19.85
CA ARG A 174 2.67 -35.92 -21.29
C ARG A 174 4.01 -35.87 -22.04
N ASP A 175 4.81 -34.83 -21.81
CA ASP A 175 6.12 -34.65 -22.44
C ASP A 175 7.14 -35.72 -21.99
N GLY A 176 6.89 -36.35 -20.84
CA GLY A 176 7.67 -37.47 -20.31
C GLY A 176 7.25 -38.86 -20.84
N GLY A 177 6.33 -38.92 -21.81
CA GLY A 177 5.93 -40.16 -22.47
C GLY A 177 4.80 -40.95 -21.79
N MET A 178 4.09 -40.35 -20.83
CA MET A 178 2.88 -40.96 -20.26
C MET A 178 1.71 -40.86 -21.26
N THR A 179 0.90 -41.91 -21.37
CA THR A 179 -0.30 -41.90 -22.23
C THR A 179 -1.27 -40.80 -21.79
N LEU A 180 -2.01 -40.22 -22.73
CA LEU A 180 -2.98 -39.15 -22.45
C LEU A 180 -4.02 -39.58 -21.41
N GLU A 181 -4.53 -40.80 -21.53
CA GLU A 181 -5.49 -41.37 -20.58
C GLU A 181 -4.94 -41.45 -19.15
N ASN A 182 -3.70 -41.91 -18.98
CA ASN A 182 -3.07 -41.92 -17.67
C ASN A 182 -2.83 -40.51 -17.11
N CYS A 183 -2.43 -39.56 -17.97
CA CYS A 183 -2.30 -38.17 -17.56
C CYS A 183 -3.63 -37.61 -17.05
N GLU A 184 -4.73 -37.82 -17.78
CA GLU A 184 -6.06 -37.34 -17.40
C GLU A 184 -6.55 -37.98 -16.11
N ARG A 185 -6.42 -39.32 -15.99
CA ARG A 185 -6.78 -40.06 -14.77
C ARG A 185 -5.98 -39.60 -13.55
N LEU A 186 -4.67 -39.38 -13.71
CA LEU A 186 -3.80 -38.94 -12.62
C LEU A 186 -4.12 -37.51 -12.17
N LEU A 187 -4.40 -36.60 -13.10
CA LEU A 187 -4.79 -35.23 -12.77
C LEU A 187 -6.20 -35.16 -12.17
N ALA A 188 -7.15 -35.96 -12.66
CA ALA A 188 -8.47 -36.08 -12.06
C ALA A 188 -8.37 -36.59 -10.61
N PHE A 189 -7.53 -37.59 -10.36
CA PHE A 189 -7.23 -38.09 -9.02
C PHE A 189 -6.60 -37.00 -8.13
N LEU A 190 -5.63 -36.24 -8.65
CA LEU A 190 -5.00 -35.11 -7.94
C LEU A 190 -6.05 -34.07 -7.49
N ARG A 191 -7.00 -33.75 -8.37
CA ARG A 191 -8.02 -32.72 -8.15
C ARG A 191 -9.08 -33.11 -7.12
N LYS A 192 -9.50 -34.38 -7.09
CA LYS A 192 -10.33 -34.91 -6.00
C LYS A 192 -9.63 -34.74 -4.65
N GLY A 193 -8.34 -35.03 -4.63
CA GLY A 193 -7.44 -34.78 -3.51
C GLY A 193 -7.47 -35.90 -2.45
N ALA A 194 -6.52 -35.84 -1.52
CA ALA A 194 -6.27 -36.93 -0.56
C ALA A 194 -7.38 -37.18 0.48
N ASN A 195 -8.34 -36.25 0.60
CA ASN A 195 -9.48 -36.38 1.52
C ASN A 195 -10.70 -37.04 0.86
N ASP A 196 -10.65 -37.33 -0.45
CA ASP A 196 -11.74 -38.00 -1.16
C ASP A 196 -11.93 -39.43 -0.61
N PRO A 197 -13.16 -39.91 -0.37
CA PRO A 197 -13.40 -41.26 0.16
C PRO A 197 -12.77 -42.37 -0.68
N THR A 198 -12.67 -42.16 -2.00
CA THR A 198 -12.09 -43.11 -2.96
C THR A 198 -10.56 -43.05 -3.01
N ALA A 199 -9.93 -42.00 -2.46
CA ALA A 199 -8.48 -41.83 -2.47
C ALA A 199 -7.72 -42.98 -1.80
N SER A 200 -8.36 -43.63 -0.82
CA SER A 200 -7.81 -44.78 -0.09
C SER A 200 -7.62 -46.02 -0.98
N LYS A 201 -8.41 -46.18 -2.05
CA LYS A 201 -8.32 -47.32 -2.99
C LYS A 201 -7.12 -47.22 -3.94
N GLY A 202 -6.59 -46.00 -4.12
CA GLY A 202 -5.53 -45.68 -5.07
C GLY A 202 -6.03 -45.65 -6.52
N LEU A 203 -5.27 -45.01 -7.40
CA LEU A 203 -5.52 -44.93 -8.84
C LEU A 203 -4.65 -45.96 -9.57
N GLU A 204 -5.29 -46.88 -10.28
CA GLU A 204 -4.58 -47.77 -11.22
C GLU A 204 -4.24 -47.00 -12.51
N LEU A 205 -3.03 -47.18 -13.02
CA LEU A 205 -2.58 -46.66 -14.32
C LEU A 205 -2.40 -47.79 -15.32
N GLU A 206 -2.68 -47.50 -16.59
CA GLU A 206 -2.56 -48.45 -17.69
C GLU A 206 -1.13 -48.54 -18.20
N HIS A 207 -0.67 -49.75 -18.46
CA HIS A 207 0.67 -50.02 -18.98
C HIS A 207 0.71 -51.43 -19.59
N GLU A 208 1.70 -51.69 -20.45
CA GLU A 208 2.02 -53.04 -20.88
C GLU A 208 2.41 -53.91 -19.66
N ASP A 209 2.12 -55.22 -19.69
CA ASP A 209 2.45 -56.13 -18.58
C ASP A 209 3.94 -56.50 -18.56
N THR A 210 4.81 -55.49 -18.48
CA THR A 210 6.26 -55.62 -18.40
C THR A 210 6.77 -54.89 -17.15
N ARG A 211 7.89 -55.37 -16.60
CA ARG A 211 8.52 -54.74 -15.44
C ARG A 211 9.07 -53.36 -15.81
N GLU A 212 9.53 -53.22 -17.05
CA GLU A 212 10.13 -52.03 -17.64
C GLU A 212 9.09 -50.90 -17.74
N ALA A 213 7.90 -51.17 -18.28
CA ALA A 213 6.82 -50.19 -18.39
C ALA A 213 6.37 -49.68 -17.02
N ARG A 214 6.20 -50.58 -16.04
CA ARG A 214 5.88 -50.20 -14.64
C ARG A 214 6.97 -49.32 -14.03
N THR A 215 8.24 -49.70 -14.21
CA THR A 215 9.38 -48.96 -13.64
C THR A 215 9.53 -47.57 -14.27
N ALA A 216 9.24 -47.43 -15.57
CA ALA A 216 9.24 -46.15 -16.27
C ALA A 216 8.19 -45.20 -15.68
N LEU A 217 6.95 -45.65 -15.49
CA LEU A 217 5.88 -44.86 -14.87
C LEU A 217 6.18 -44.50 -13.40
N HIS A 218 6.71 -45.44 -12.61
CA HIS A 218 7.19 -45.18 -11.24
C HIS A 218 8.18 -44.02 -11.20
N ARG A 219 9.21 -44.06 -12.06
CA ARG A 219 10.25 -43.01 -12.13
C ARG A 219 9.67 -41.70 -12.62
N LEU A 220 8.78 -41.74 -13.61
CA LEU A 220 8.17 -40.55 -14.18
C LEU A 220 7.29 -39.81 -13.17
N ILE A 221 6.50 -40.55 -12.38
CA ILE A 221 5.66 -39.99 -11.30
C ILE A 221 6.53 -39.40 -10.19
N ALA A 222 7.51 -40.17 -9.70
CA ALA A 222 8.42 -39.70 -8.65
C ALA A 222 9.24 -38.46 -9.06
N LYS A 223 9.62 -38.35 -10.33
CA LYS A 223 10.38 -37.21 -10.87
C LYS A 223 9.54 -35.93 -10.94
N ASN A 224 8.25 -36.04 -11.29
CA ASN A 224 7.43 -34.87 -11.65
C ASN A 224 6.39 -34.48 -10.59
N SER A 225 6.13 -35.32 -9.58
CA SER A 225 5.20 -35.01 -8.49
C SER A 225 5.65 -35.59 -7.15
N SER A 226 5.71 -34.74 -6.11
CA SER A 226 5.94 -35.15 -4.73
C SER A 226 4.65 -35.53 -3.98
N SER A 227 3.49 -35.34 -4.60
CA SER A 227 2.18 -35.59 -3.98
C SER A 227 1.81 -37.07 -3.94
N PHE A 228 2.50 -37.91 -4.72
CA PHE A 228 2.12 -39.29 -4.96
C PHE A 228 3.16 -40.30 -4.48
N LYS A 229 2.66 -41.46 -4.05
CA LYS A 229 3.42 -42.67 -3.81
C LYS A 229 2.89 -43.75 -4.74
N THR A 230 3.75 -44.36 -5.52
CA THR A 230 3.40 -45.45 -6.42
C THR A 230 3.74 -46.80 -5.79
N LYS A 231 2.92 -47.83 -6.03
CA LYS A 231 3.14 -49.20 -5.57
C LYS A 231 2.69 -50.17 -6.65
N THR A 232 3.48 -51.22 -6.89
CA THR A 232 3.06 -52.32 -7.75
C THR A 232 2.29 -53.34 -6.90
N GLU A 233 1.05 -53.65 -7.28
CA GLU A 233 0.19 -54.58 -6.57
C GLU A 233 -0.34 -55.65 -7.53
N ALA A 234 -0.48 -56.90 -7.06
CA ALA A 234 -1.15 -57.94 -7.81
C ALA A 234 -2.67 -57.80 -7.61
N ARG A 235 -3.39 -57.38 -8.64
CA ARG A 235 -4.86 -57.31 -8.66
C ARG A 235 -5.35 -58.23 -9.77
N ASN A 236 -6.25 -59.16 -9.44
CA ASN A 236 -6.80 -60.17 -10.37
C ASN A 236 -5.73 -60.99 -11.14
N GLY A 237 -4.59 -61.28 -10.50
CA GLY A 237 -3.49 -62.05 -11.11
C GLY A 237 -2.55 -61.26 -12.01
N ILE A 238 -2.81 -59.97 -12.25
CA ILE A 238 -1.98 -59.07 -13.06
C ILE A 238 -1.27 -58.07 -12.15
N GLN A 239 0.02 -57.81 -12.42
CA GLN A 239 0.82 -56.85 -11.67
C GLN A 239 0.53 -55.43 -12.18
N GLN A 240 -0.21 -54.64 -11.41
CA GLN A 240 -0.63 -53.28 -11.78
C GLN A 240 0.10 -52.21 -10.99
N LEU A 241 0.32 -51.05 -11.61
CA LEU A 241 0.83 -49.85 -10.95
C LEU A 241 -0.30 -49.04 -10.32
N VAL A 242 -0.30 -48.92 -9.00
CA VAL A 242 -1.29 -48.13 -8.24
C VAL A 242 -0.63 -46.89 -7.64
N VAL A 243 -1.26 -45.74 -7.86
CA VAL A 243 -0.86 -44.43 -7.34
C VAL A 243 -1.70 -44.09 -6.12
N TYR A 244 -1.04 -43.80 -5.01
CA TYR A 244 -1.64 -43.30 -3.77
C TYR A 244 -1.16 -41.88 -3.51
N PHE A 245 -1.90 -41.12 -2.70
CA PHE A 245 -1.35 -39.90 -2.13
C PHE A 245 -0.24 -40.24 -1.14
N MET A 246 0.85 -39.46 -1.14
CA MET A 246 1.84 -39.59 -0.08
C MET A 246 1.17 -39.35 1.29
N PRO A 247 1.39 -40.23 2.28
CA PRO A 247 0.88 -39.99 3.62
C PRO A 247 1.48 -38.69 4.12
N LYS A 248 0.62 -37.72 4.46
CA LYS A 248 1.05 -36.49 5.11
C LYS A 248 1.82 -36.93 6.36
N THR A 249 3.11 -36.62 6.47
CA THR A 249 3.85 -36.69 7.73
C THR A 249 3.30 -35.62 8.67
N ASN A 250 2.06 -35.80 9.09
CA ASN A 250 1.38 -34.97 10.06
C ASN A 250 1.89 -35.40 11.43
N LYS A 251 3.14 -35.04 11.75
CA LYS A 251 3.35 -34.52 13.09
C LYS A 251 2.44 -33.29 13.12
N LYS A 252 1.23 -33.44 13.67
CA LYS A 252 0.38 -32.31 14.03
C LYS A 252 1.26 -31.45 14.93
N ARG A 253 1.98 -30.47 14.37
CA ARG A 253 2.45 -29.33 15.15
C ARG A 253 1.21 -28.89 15.91
N LYS A 254 1.25 -28.88 17.25
CA LYS A 254 0.23 -28.21 18.06
C LYS A 254 -0.07 -26.93 17.30
N ARG A 255 -1.29 -26.81 16.74
CA ARG A 255 -1.68 -25.60 16.02
C ARG A 255 -1.46 -24.50 17.05
N SER A 256 -0.50 -23.61 16.80
CA SER A 256 -0.41 -22.39 17.61
C SER A 256 -1.81 -21.79 17.52
N GLN A 257 -2.45 -21.57 18.66
CA GLN A 257 -3.71 -20.83 18.68
C GLN A 257 -3.52 -19.57 17.81
N PRO A 258 -4.53 -19.18 17.04
CA PRO A 258 -4.42 -17.97 16.24
C PRO A 258 -4.00 -16.82 17.17
N PRO A 259 -3.01 -16.00 16.78
CA PRO A 259 -2.52 -14.95 17.66
C PRO A 259 -3.67 -14.00 17.99
N VAL A 260 -3.89 -13.77 19.28
CA VAL A 260 -4.75 -12.69 19.76
C VAL A 260 -3.86 -11.47 19.96
N TYR A 261 -4.35 -10.32 19.52
CA TYR A 261 -3.62 -9.06 19.58
C TYR A 261 -4.22 -8.17 20.65
N LEU A 262 -3.44 -7.23 21.17
CA LEU A 262 -3.90 -6.23 22.12
C LEU A 262 -3.90 -4.86 21.44
N ARG A 263 -5.08 -4.28 21.27
CA ARG A 263 -5.27 -2.89 20.84
C ARG A 263 -5.30 -1.97 22.05
N PHE A 264 -4.73 -0.78 21.92
CA PHE A 264 -4.78 0.26 22.94
C PHE A 264 -4.77 1.64 22.29
N VAL A 265 -5.18 2.65 23.05
CA VAL A 265 -4.98 4.07 22.72
C VAL A 265 -3.61 4.49 23.21
N LEU A 266 -2.80 5.01 22.29
CA LEU A 266 -1.50 5.62 22.56
C LEU A 266 -1.65 7.13 22.53
N GLN A 267 -1.36 7.77 23.66
CA GLN A 267 -1.16 9.21 23.75
C GLN A 267 0.34 9.50 23.81
N LYS A 268 0.83 10.42 22.99
CA LYS A 268 2.22 10.93 23.10
C LYS A 268 2.24 12.45 23.07
N THR A 269 3.16 13.05 23.83
CA THR A 269 3.37 14.49 23.92
C THR A 269 4.79 14.83 23.45
N ASN A 270 4.93 15.70 22.44
CA ASN A 270 6.23 16.19 21.96
C ASN A 270 7.27 15.10 21.57
N GLU A 271 6.81 13.90 21.23
CA GLU A 271 7.66 12.74 20.97
C GLU A 271 7.58 12.37 19.49
N GLU A 272 8.74 12.13 18.85
CA GLU A 272 8.80 11.65 17.47
C GLU A 272 8.23 10.23 17.40
N HIS A 273 7.47 9.93 16.36
CA HIS A 273 6.67 8.71 16.29
C HIS A 273 7.52 7.44 16.39
N PHE A 274 8.60 7.31 15.61
CA PHE A 274 9.46 6.13 15.68
C PHE A 274 10.27 6.07 16.98
N ALA A 275 10.73 7.21 17.48
CA ALA A 275 11.38 7.29 18.80
C ALA A 275 10.46 6.81 19.95
N CYS A 276 9.16 7.12 19.88
CA CYS A 276 8.13 6.62 20.79
C CYS A 276 8.06 5.08 20.75
N PHE A 277 7.99 4.50 19.55
CA PHE A 277 7.96 3.04 19.40
C PHE A 277 9.27 2.37 19.81
N ASP A 278 10.43 3.00 19.64
CA ASP A 278 11.70 2.50 20.17
C ASP A 278 11.71 2.44 21.70
N LYS A 279 11.09 3.43 22.38
CA LYS A 279 10.91 3.41 23.84
C LYS A 279 9.98 2.27 24.27
N LEU A 280 8.81 2.16 23.62
CA LEU A 280 7.84 1.07 23.89
C LEU A 280 8.45 -0.31 23.64
N SER A 281 9.19 -0.48 22.55
CA SER A 281 9.91 -1.70 22.18
C SER A 281 10.87 -2.14 23.29
N ARG A 282 11.68 -1.22 23.82
CA ARG A 282 12.63 -1.49 24.91
C ARG A 282 11.93 -1.84 26.22
N GLN A 283 10.92 -1.06 26.62
CA GLN A 283 10.18 -1.26 27.87
C GLN A 283 9.38 -2.58 27.86
N LEU A 284 8.69 -2.86 26.76
CA LEU A 284 7.88 -4.07 26.59
C LEU A 284 8.70 -5.27 26.12
N ARG A 285 9.99 -5.10 25.81
CA ARG A 285 10.89 -6.14 25.27
C ARG A 285 10.28 -6.86 24.07
N ARG A 286 9.74 -6.09 23.12
CA ARG A 286 9.14 -6.58 21.88
C ARG A 286 9.79 -5.88 20.68
N PRO A 287 10.01 -6.59 19.57
CA PRO A 287 10.55 -5.94 18.37
C PRO A 287 9.55 -4.90 17.83
N LEU A 288 10.04 -3.90 17.09
CA LEU A 288 9.18 -2.90 16.43
C LEU A 288 8.11 -3.53 15.53
N SER A 289 8.44 -4.66 14.89
CA SER A 289 7.51 -5.43 14.06
C SER A 289 6.33 -6.06 14.84
N ALA A 290 6.36 -6.03 16.18
CA ALA A 290 5.25 -6.47 17.00
C ALA A 290 4.12 -5.44 17.09
N PHE A 291 4.40 -4.18 16.72
CA PHE A 291 3.47 -3.06 16.78
C PHE A 291 2.92 -2.74 15.39
N SER A 292 1.66 -2.34 15.33
CA SER A 292 0.99 -1.90 14.11
C SER A 292 0.07 -0.72 14.41
N TYR A 293 -0.07 0.19 13.44
CA TYR A 293 -0.81 1.44 13.54
C TYR A 293 -1.26 1.90 12.15
N ALA A 294 -2.25 2.80 12.08
CA ALA A 294 -2.79 3.29 10.81
C ALA A 294 -1.92 4.36 10.14
N GLY A 295 -1.14 5.12 10.91
CA GLY A 295 -0.25 6.14 10.37
C GLY A 295 0.64 6.77 11.44
N THR A 296 1.64 7.52 10.98
CA THR A 296 2.54 8.31 11.83
C THR A 296 1.86 9.60 12.28
N LYS A 297 2.23 10.14 13.45
CA LYS A 297 1.70 11.40 13.99
C LYS A 297 2.80 12.41 14.28
N ASP A 298 2.48 13.70 14.20
CA ASP A 298 3.39 14.82 14.43
C ASP A 298 4.18 14.72 15.74
N LYS A 299 5.47 15.09 15.72
CA LYS A 299 6.29 15.20 16.93
C LYS A 299 5.77 16.29 17.87
N THR A 300 5.75 17.54 17.40
CA THR A 300 5.38 18.73 18.19
C THR A 300 3.85 18.84 18.30
N ALA A 301 3.26 17.96 19.10
CA ALA A 301 1.82 17.82 19.29
C ALA A 301 1.52 16.95 20.52
N ILE A 302 0.27 17.00 20.99
CA ILE A 302 -0.34 15.94 21.78
C ILE A 302 -1.14 15.07 20.83
N THR A 303 -0.82 13.78 20.70
CA THR A 303 -1.46 12.92 19.71
C THR A 303 -2.06 11.68 20.33
N PHE A 304 -3.28 11.31 19.91
CA PHE A 304 -3.99 10.09 20.29
C PHE A 304 -4.20 9.22 19.06
N GLN A 305 -3.86 7.94 19.16
CA GLN A 305 -4.03 6.99 18.05
C GLN A 305 -4.28 5.58 18.56
N HIS A 306 -4.92 4.74 17.74
CA HIS A 306 -4.90 3.31 18.01
C HIS A 306 -3.57 2.68 17.63
N VAL A 307 -3.15 1.73 18.45
CA VAL A 307 -2.01 0.87 18.22
C VAL A 307 -2.39 -0.55 18.58
N VAL A 308 -1.90 -1.52 17.81
CA VAL A 308 -2.06 -2.95 18.10
C VAL A 308 -0.69 -3.59 18.31
N VAL A 309 -0.53 -4.33 19.40
CA VAL A 309 0.71 -5.03 19.76
C VAL A 309 0.47 -6.53 19.93
N THR A 310 1.48 -7.33 19.59
CA THR A 310 1.50 -8.79 19.79
C THR A 310 2.38 -9.24 20.95
N GLY A 311 1.89 -10.21 21.72
CA GLY A 311 2.67 -10.91 22.74
C GLY A 311 3.04 -10.02 23.93
N VAL A 312 2.12 -9.17 24.36
CA VAL A 312 2.22 -8.33 25.56
C VAL A 312 0.96 -8.56 26.39
N GLU A 313 1.14 -8.86 27.68
CA GLU A 313 0.04 -8.99 28.62
C GLU A 313 -0.54 -7.60 28.99
N PRO A 314 -1.85 -7.48 29.24
CA PRO A 314 -2.49 -6.18 29.46
C PRO A 314 -1.92 -5.36 30.62
N ASP A 315 -1.64 -6.00 31.75
CA ASP A 315 -1.04 -5.39 32.94
C ASP A 315 0.35 -4.81 32.62
N ARG A 316 1.16 -5.56 31.87
CA ARG A 316 2.49 -5.12 31.45
C ARG A 316 2.42 -3.95 30.48
N LEU A 317 1.44 -3.93 29.57
CA LEU A 317 1.24 -2.76 28.71
C LEU A 317 0.86 -1.54 29.53
N LEU A 318 -0.08 -1.68 30.48
CA LEU A 318 -0.53 -0.55 31.30
C LEU A 318 0.57 0.00 32.23
N SER A 319 1.52 -0.84 32.66
CA SER A 319 2.68 -0.40 33.44
C SER A 319 3.60 0.61 32.72
N VAL A 320 3.40 0.84 31.41
CA VAL A 320 4.07 1.93 30.68
C VAL A 320 3.77 3.28 31.34
N ASN A 321 2.57 3.46 31.87
CA ASN A 321 2.15 4.70 32.53
C ASN A 321 2.85 4.96 33.86
N SER A 322 3.53 3.96 34.44
CA SER A 322 4.21 4.09 35.73
C SER A 322 5.50 4.90 35.65
N ASP A 323 6.01 5.18 34.45
CA ASP A 323 7.17 6.05 34.26
C ASP A 323 6.71 7.46 33.80
N PRO A 324 6.54 8.42 34.72
CA PRO A 324 6.12 9.77 34.39
C PRO A 324 7.17 10.56 33.58
N ALA A 325 8.41 10.07 33.47
CA ALA A 325 9.41 10.66 32.58
C ALA A 325 9.15 10.30 31.10
N THR A 326 8.27 9.32 30.83
CA THR A 326 7.83 9.03 29.47
C THR A 326 6.76 10.04 29.05
N CYS A 327 6.99 10.73 27.93
CA CYS A 327 5.97 11.58 27.30
C CYS A 327 4.90 10.74 26.58
N ILE A 328 4.55 9.58 27.15
CA ILE A 328 3.74 8.52 26.56
C ILE A 328 2.73 8.06 27.62
N ARG A 329 1.47 7.90 27.21
CA ARG A 329 0.46 7.18 28.00
C ARG A 329 -0.25 6.16 27.14
N VAL A 330 -0.66 5.06 27.75
CA VAL A 330 -1.44 4.00 27.12
C VAL A 330 -2.70 3.72 27.92
N GLY A 331 -3.78 3.33 27.25
CA GLY A 331 -5.06 3.04 27.88
C GLY A 331 -6.05 2.40 26.91
N ASP A 332 -7.26 2.12 27.37
CA ASP A 332 -8.36 1.57 26.55
C ASP A 332 -7.99 0.25 25.84
N LEU A 333 -7.40 -0.66 26.64
CA LEU A 333 -6.90 -1.95 26.18
C LEU A 333 -8.05 -2.88 25.77
N LYS A 334 -7.99 -3.46 24.57
CA LYS A 334 -8.96 -4.43 24.05
C LYS A 334 -8.30 -5.54 23.24
N TYR A 335 -8.72 -6.78 23.43
CA TYR A 335 -8.29 -7.88 22.56
C TYR A 335 -8.94 -7.76 21.17
N VAL A 336 -8.14 -7.99 20.12
CA VAL A 336 -8.58 -7.90 18.72
C VAL A 336 -8.02 -9.03 17.87
N GLU A 337 -8.69 -9.30 16.75
CA GLU A 337 -8.43 -10.41 15.82
C GLU A 337 -7.23 -10.17 14.90
N SER A 338 -6.94 -8.91 14.58
CA SER A 338 -6.01 -8.54 13.51
C SER A 338 -5.11 -7.36 13.89
N PRO A 339 -3.89 -7.30 13.33
CA PRO A 339 -3.08 -6.09 13.40
C PRO A 339 -3.75 -4.95 12.63
N MET A 340 -3.26 -3.73 12.85
CA MET A 340 -3.67 -2.59 12.05
C MET A 340 -2.89 -2.53 10.74
N HIS A 341 -3.54 -2.00 9.70
CA HIS A 341 -2.93 -1.73 8.41
C HIS A 341 -2.69 -0.22 8.25
N LEU A 342 -1.62 0.13 7.55
CA LEU A 342 -1.34 1.52 7.20
C LEU A 342 -2.47 2.05 6.31
N GLY A 343 -2.96 3.25 6.60
CA GLY A 343 -4.15 3.81 5.96
C GLY A 343 -5.49 3.30 6.53
N GLY A 344 -5.49 2.48 7.58
CA GLY A 344 -6.71 1.95 8.20
C GLY A 344 -7.50 2.95 9.08
N ALA A 345 -7.15 4.23 9.07
CA ALA A 345 -7.86 5.29 9.80
C ALA A 345 -8.65 6.16 8.81
N ASN A 346 -9.80 6.68 9.25
CA ASN A 346 -10.65 7.54 8.42
C ASN A 346 -10.18 9.00 8.41
N GLY A 347 -9.30 9.39 9.33
CA GLY A 347 -8.76 10.75 9.37
C GLY A 347 -8.19 11.12 10.72
N ASN A 348 -8.12 12.44 10.97
CA ASN A 348 -7.73 12.99 12.26
C ASN A 348 -8.60 14.20 12.60
N ARG A 349 -8.99 14.33 13.86
CA ARG A 349 -9.58 15.54 14.44
C ARG A 349 -8.46 16.39 15.05
N PHE A 350 -8.35 17.62 14.59
CA PHE A 350 -7.37 18.59 15.07
C PHE A 350 -8.03 19.59 16.02
N SER A 351 -7.32 19.92 17.10
CA SER A 351 -7.57 21.11 17.92
C SER A 351 -6.32 21.97 17.86
N ILE A 352 -6.45 23.17 17.31
CA ILE A 352 -5.32 24.05 16.99
C ILE A 352 -5.53 25.37 17.74
N VAL A 353 -4.51 25.80 18.46
CA VAL A 353 -4.44 27.12 19.09
C VAL A 353 -3.46 27.97 18.28
N LEU A 354 -3.95 29.09 17.77
CA LEU A 354 -3.14 30.13 17.12
C LEU A 354 -2.75 31.16 18.18
N ARG A 355 -1.44 31.33 18.41
CA ARG A 355 -0.90 32.29 19.40
C ARG A 355 -0.28 33.50 18.71
N GLY A 356 -0.25 34.61 19.44
CA GLY A 356 0.43 35.83 18.99
C GLY A 356 -0.17 36.41 17.71
N LEU A 357 -1.50 36.46 17.63
CA LEU A 357 -2.19 37.02 16.47
C LEU A 357 -1.83 38.50 16.31
N THR A 358 -1.28 38.85 15.15
CA THR A 358 -0.92 40.21 14.75
C THR A 358 -1.44 40.51 13.35
N SER A 359 -1.54 41.78 13.00
CA SER A 359 -1.91 42.25 11.66
C SER A 359 -0.81 43.17 11.14
N GLU A 360 -0.60 43.17 9.81
CA GLU A 360 0.30 44.13 9.17
C GLU A 360 -0.29 45.55 9.16
N THR A 361 -1.62 45.67 9.14
CA THR A 361 -2.34 46.94 9.23
C THR A 361 -2.93 47.15 10.62
N GLU A 362 -2.97 48.41 11.07
CA GLU A 362 -3.66 48.77 12.31
C GLU A 362 -5.14 48.36 12.21
N CYS A 363 -5.56 47.50 13.13
CA CYS A 363 -6.94 47.04 13.21
C CYS A 363 -7.32 46.77 14.66
N THR A 364 -8.61 46.90 14.96
CA THR A 364 -9.13 46.60 16.30
C THR A 364 -9.27 45.09 16.50
N THR A 365 -9.28 44.65 17.76
CA THR A 365 -9.54 43.24 18.11
C THR A 365 -10.87 42.72 17.52
N GLU A 366 -11.87 43.59 17.41
CA GLU A 366 -13.16 43.24 16.81
C GLU A 366 -13.05 42.95 15.31
N MET A 367 -12.29 43.78 14.58
CA MET A 367 -12.03 43.56 13.15
C MET A 367 -11.26 42.27 12.91
N MET A 368 -10.26 41.96 13.75
CA MET A 368 -9.54 40.68 13.68
C MET A 368 -10.48 39.50 13.89
N ARG A 369 -11.35 39.56 14.91
CA ARG A 369 -12.32 38.50 15.20
C ARG A 369 -13.28 38.28 14.03
N SER A 370 -13.89 39.35 13.54
CA SER A 370 -14.83 39.27 12.41
C SER A 370 -14.18 38.71 11.14
N SER A 371 -12.92 39.09 10.85
CA SER A 371 -12.16 38.53 9.72
C SER A 371 -11.89 37.04 9.89
N LEU A 372 -11.52 36.60 11.10
CA LEU A 372 -11.31 35.17 11.41
C LEU A 372 -12.59 34.36 11.29
N GLU A 373 -13.70 34.84 11.86
CA GLU A 373 -15.01 34.18 11.76
C GLU A 373 -15.42 33.99 10.30
N THR A 374 -15.31 35.05 9.49
CA THR A 374 -15.58 34.99 8.05
C THR A 374 -14.69 33.96 7.34
N THR A 375 -13.41 33.90 7.71
CA THR A 375 -12.45 32.95 7.12
C THR A 375 -12.76 31.50 7.52
N LEU A 376 -13.11 31.26 8.78
CA LEU A 376 -13.49 29.94 9.28
C LEU A 376 -14.82 29.46 8.67
N ASP A 377 -15.78 30.36 8.49
CA ASP A 377 -17.03 30.06 7.81
C ASP A 377 -16.78 29.71 6.33
N ASN A 378 -15.88 30.43 5.65
CA ASN A 378 -15.48 30.08 4.28
C ASN A 378 -14.83 28.69 4.22
N ILE A 379 -13.92 28.37 5.14
CA ILE A 379 -13.30 27.03 5.23
C ILE A 379 -14.36 25.96 5.48
N LYS A 380 -15.37 26.24 6.32
CA LYS A 380 -16.44 25.30 6.60
C LYS A 380 -17.35 25.05 5.38
N ARG A 381 -17.61 26.07 4.57
CA ARG A 381 -18.47 25.96 3.38
C ARG A 381 -17.75 25.41 2.15
N GLN A 382 -16.53 25.91 1.88
CA GLN A 382 -15.79 25.63 0.64
C GLN A 382 -14.54 24.76 0.83
N GLY A 383 -14.13 24.51 2.07
CA GLY A 383 -12.89 23.81 2.37
C GLY A 383 -11.65 24.69 2.20
N PHE A 384 -10.53 24.05 1.87
CA PHE A 384 -9.24 24.69 1.63
C PHE A 384 -8.50 23.96 0.51
N ALA A 385 -7.54 24.64 -0.13
CA ALA A 385 -6.70 24.03 -1.14
C ALA A 385 -5.79 22.96 -0.51
N ASN A 386 -5.90 21.72 -0.98
CA ASN A 386 -5.22 20.55 -0.40
C ASN A 386 -3.73 20.47 -0.81
N TYR A 387 -2.94 21.47 -0.42
CA TYR A 387 -1.51 21.53 -0.70
C TYR A 387 -0.70 20.51 0.10
N PHE A 388 0.41 20.06 -0.47
CA PHE A 388 1.47 19.41 0.29
C PHE A 388 2.27 20.44 1.09
N GLY A 389 2.21 20.36 2.41
CA GLY A 389 2.92 21.28 3.31
C GLY A 389 4.45 21.11 3.34
N PHE A 390 5.10 22.00 4.09
CA PHE A 390 6.57 22.07 4.21
C PHE A 390 7.24 20.78 4.68
N GLN A 391 6.56 19.97 5.49
CA GLN A 391 7.09 18.67 5.94
C GLN A 391 7.34 17.71 4.76
N ARG A 392 6.55 17.80 3.68
CA ARG A 392 6.66 16.92 2.52
C ARG A 392 7.62 17.47 1.47
N VAL A 393 7.50 18.76 1.16
CA VAL A 393 8.24 19.41 0.06
C VAL A 393 9.61 19.94 0.52
N GLY A 394 9.71 20.32 1.80
CA GLY A 394 10.89 20.89 2.45
C GLY A 394 10.57 22.25 3.11
N LEU A 395 11.25 22.55 4.23
CA LEU A 395 11.08 23.83 4.92
C LEU A 395 11.63 24.99 4.06
N PRO A 396 10.89 26.11 3.92
CA PRO A 396 11.37 27.31 3.23
C PRO A 396 12.70 27.85 3.76
N THR A 397 12.96 27.68 5.06
CA THR A 397 14.22 28.08 5.70
C THR A 397 15.44 27.27 5.29
N ASN A 398 15.24 26.08 4.71
CA ASN A 398 16.34 25.23 4.26
C ASN A 398 16.77 25.64 2.86
N THR A 399 18.08 25.82 2.67
CA THR A 399 18.68 26.10 1.36
C THR A 399 18.44 24.95 0.38
N VAL A 400 18.62 23.70 0.85
CA VAL A 400 18.32 22.49 0.07
C VAL A 400 17.09 21.80 0.64
N ARG A 401 16.11 21.55 -0.23
CA ARG A 401 14.82 20.96 0.10
C ARG A 401 14.67 19.60 -0.58
N ALA A 402 13.76 18.79 -0.05
CA ALA A 402 13.55 17.43 -0.55
C ALA A 402 13.18 17.40 -2.04
N HIS A 403 12.41 18.37 -2.52
CA HIS A 403 12.03 18.46 -3.92
C HIS A 403 13.19 18.85 -4.85
N HIS A 404 14.17 19.67 -4.42
CA HIS A 404 15.37 19.95 -5.23
C HIS A 404 16.17 18.66 -5.48
N ILE A 405 16.31 17.81 -4.44
CA ILE A 405 16.97 16.50 -4.56
C ILE A 405 16.17 15.59 -5.49
N GLY A 406 14.84 15.57 -5.35
CA GLY A 406 13.94 14.77 -6.20
C GLY A 406 14.01 15.15 -7.67
N GLU A 407 13.99 16.44 -7.97
CA GLU A 407 14.17 16.99 -9.32
C GLU A 407 15.48 16.48 -9.94
N THR A 408 16.57 16.61 -9.18
CA THR A 408 17.92 16.25 -9.63
C THR A 408 18.09 14.73 -9.83
N ILE A 409 17.44 13.92 -8.99
CA ILE A 409 17.38 12.45 -9.16
C ILE A 409 16.64 12.09 -10.45
N ILE A 410 15.48 12.69 -10.71
CA ILE A 410 14.69 12.43 -11.94
C ILE A 410 15.47 12.87 -13.17
N ALA A 411 16.26 13.95 -13.05
CA ALA A 411 17.16 14.43 -14.08
C ALA A 411 18.41 13.56 -14.30
N GLY A 412 18.67 12.54 -13.47
CA GLY A 412 19.85 11.69 -13.60
C GLY A 412 21.19 12.40 -13.31
N LYS A 413 21.16 13.57 -12.65
CA LYS A 413 22.37 14.38 -12.35
C LYS A 413 23.00 13.94 -11.04
N TRP A 414 23.58 12.74 -11.02
CA TRP A 414 24.00 12.05 -9.78
C TRP A 414 25.04 12.80 -8.95
N GLU A 415 25.99 13.49 -9.57
CA GLU A 415 26.96 14.33 -8.86
C GLU A 415 26.26 15.47 -8.11
N GLU A 416 25.31 16.14 -8.76
CA GLU A 416 24.53 17.22 -8.18
C GLU A 416 23.63 16.71 -7.03
N VAL A 417 23.04 15.52 -7.17
CA VAL A 417 22.28 14.87 -6.07
C VAL A 417 23.17 14.71 -4.84
N LEU A 418 24.40 14.22 -5.02
CA LEU A 418 25.34 14.03 -3.93
C LEU A 418 25.73 15.36 -3.28
N ARG A 419 26.02 16.39 -4.08
CA ARG A 419 26.33 17.74 -3.59
C ARG A 419 25.16 18.35 -2.80
N LEU A 420 23.93 18.19 -3.28
CA LEU A 420 22.73 18.65 -2.58
C LEU A 420 22.55 17.94 -1.23
N LEU A 421 22.75 16.62 -1.18
CA LEU A 421 22.64 15.84 0.05
C LEU A 421 23.74 16.16 1.08
N LEU A 422 24.93 16.56 0.62
CA LEU A 422 26.05 16.96 1.48
C LEU A 422 26.12 18.47 1.72
N THR A 423 25.15 19.26 1.24
CA THR A 423 25.10 20.69 1.53
C THR A 423 24.89 20.93 3.02
N VAL A 424 25.73 21.79 3.61
CA VAL A 424 25.63 22.18 5.03
C VAL A 424 24.33 22.96 5.23
N GLN A 425 23.50 22.52 6.17
CA GLN A 425 22.25 23.17 6.53
C GLN A 425 22.35 23.82 7.91
N GLY A 426 21.58 24.88 8.17
CA GLY A 426 21.60 25.58 9.47
C GLY A 426 21.16 24.71 10.66
N GLY A 427 20.48 23.59 10.42
CA GLY A 427 20.09 22.61 11.44
C GLY A 427 21.09 21.48 11.68
N ASP A 428 22.20 21.43 10.92
CA ASP A 428 23.22 20.41 11.11
C ASP A 428 23.95 20.60 12.45
N SER A 429 24.28 19.51 13.13
CA SER A 429 25.17 19.60 14.29
C SER A 429 26.58 20.00 13.86
N GLY A 430 27.38 20.54 14.78
CA GLY A 430 28.73 21.02 14.48
C GLY A 430 29.62 19.97 13.79
N ASP A 431 29.53 18.70 14.21
CA ASP A 431 30.32 17.61 13.60
C ASP A 431 29.81 17.24 12.20
N VAL A 432 28.49 17.26 11.99
CA VAL A 432 27.89 16.98 10.68
C VAL A 432 28.27 18.08 9.69
N ALA A 433 28.14 19.35 10.08
CA ALA A 433 28.52 20.48 9.25
C ALA A 433 30.00 20.42 8.85
N LYS A 434 30.90 20.16 9.80
CA LYS A 434 32.34 19.99 9.54
C LYS A 434 32.64 18.83 8.60
N ALA A 435 32.00 17.68 8.80
CA ALA A 435 32.21 16.50 7.95
C ALA A 435 31.75 16.75 6.50
N LYS A 436 30.58 17.38 6.33
CA LYS A 436 30.05 17.81 5.02
C LYS A 436 30.99 18.80 4.34
N GLN A 437 31.39 19.85 5.05
CA GLN A 437 32.30 20.88 4.54
C GLN A 437 33.65 20.30 4.11
N LEU A 438 34.24 19.44 4.96
CA LEU A 438 35.51 18.78 4.65
C LEU A 438 35.45 18.01 3.33
N TYR A 439 34.40 17.22 3.13
CA TYR A 439 34.22 16.51 1.86
C TYR A 439 34.03 17.47 0.68
N LEU A 440 33.19 18.51 0.82
CA LEU A 440 32.92 19.47 -0.25
C LEU A 440 34.17 20.26 -0.70
N GLU A 441 35.11 20.52 0.23
CA GLU A 441 36.34 21.27 -0.05
C GLU A 441 37.48 20.38 -0.57
N SER A 442 37.64 19.17 -0.02
CA SER A 442 38.82 18.32 -0.26
C SER A 442 38.55 17.08 -1.11
N GLY A 443 37.29 16.63 -1.20
CA GLY A 443 36.94 15.32 -1.74
C GLY A 443 37.36 14.12 -0.89
N ASP A 444 37.94 14.34 0.30
CA ASP A 444 38.44 13.26 1.16
C ASP A 444 37.28 12.52 1.86
N VAL A 445 36.92 11.37 1.29
CA VAL A 445 35.84 10.50 1.78
C VAL A 445 36.17 9.88 3.14
N ASP A 446 37.42 9.49 3.38
CA ASP A 446 37.83 8.80 4.60
C ASP A 446 37.83 9.76 5.80
N ALA A 447 38.36 10.96 5.61
CA ALA A 447 38.37 11.98 6.63
C ALA A 447 36.94 12.46 6.97
N ALA A 448 36.08 12.63 5.96
CA ALA A 448 34.67 12.96 6.17
C ALA A 448 33.91 11.85 6.92
N LEU A 449 34.11 10.57 6.57
CA LEU A 449 33.49 9.44 7.26
C LEU A 449 33.91 9.32 8.73
N LYS A 450 35.15 9.68 9.05
CA LYS A 450 35.66 9.67 10.42
C LYS A 450 34.98 10.70 11.30
N LEU A 451 34.65 11.88 10.75
CA LEU A 451 33.93 12.94 11.46
C LEU A 451 32.41 12.73 11.48
N MET A 452 31.85 12.04 10.47
CA MET A 452 30.40 11.90 10.33
C MET A 452 29.79 11.00 11.44
N PRO A 453 28.88 11.52 12.28
CA PRO A 453 28.27 10.74 13.36
C PRO A 453 27.48 9.52 12.87
N HIS A 454 27.47 8.43 13.64
CA HIS A 454 26.81 7.17 13.27
C HIS A 454 25.29 7.27 13.06
N GLY A 455 24.62 8.23 13.72
CA GLY A 455 23.18 8.45 13.58
C GLY A 455 22.76 9.09 12.24
N VAL A 456 23.72 9.59 11.45
CA VAL A 456 23.47 10.31 10.19
C VAL A 456 23.58 9.33 9.03
N SER A 457 22.48 8.63 8.76
CA SER A 457 22.49 7.46 7.87
C SER A 457 22.69 7.80 6.39
N VAL A 458 22.06 8.86 5.89
CA VAL A 458 22.05 9.19 4.45
C VAL A 458 23.44 9.62 3.99
N GLU A 459 24.04 10.60 4.66
CA GLU A 459 25.35 11.13 4.33
C GLU A 459 26.45 10.08 4.51
N ARG A 460 26.36 9.23 5.55
CA ARG A 460 27.28 8.10 5.70
C ARG A 460 27.15 7.08 4.58
N GLN A 461 25.93 6.73 4.17
CA GLN A 461 25.71 5.79 3.07
C GLN A 461 26.35 6.31 1.78
N LEU A 462 26.15 7.60 1.45
CA LEU A 462 26.80 8.23 0.31
C LEU A 462 28.32 8.10 0.34
N LEU A 463 28.94 8.54 1.44
CA LEU A 463 30.40 8.49 1.60
C LEU A 463 30.93 7.04 1.58
N GLN A 464 30.23 6.09 2.19
CA GLN A 464 30.56 4.66 2.12
C GLN A 464 30.43 4.11 0.70
N GLY A 465 29.43 4.57 -0.05
CA GLY A 465 29.24 4.25 -1.46
C GLY A 465 30.42 4.72 -2.31
N LEU A 466 30.83 6.00 -2.16
CA LEU A 466 32.02 6.52 -2.84
C LEU A 466 33.29 5.74 -2.46
N LYS A 467 33.47 5.44 -1.17
CA LYS A 467 34.61 4.63 -0.71
C LYS A 467 34.63 3.24 -1.35
N ARG A 468 33.46 2.63 -1.55
CA ARG A 468 33.31 1.28 -2.09
C ARG A 468 33.47 1.23 -3.61
N PHE A 469 32.93 2.21 -4.32
CA PHE A 469 32.76 2.16 -5.77
C PHE A 469 33.70 3.09 -6.54
N GLY A 470 34.33 4.07 -5.88
CA GLY A 470 35.19 5.08 -6.51
C GLY A 470 34.70 6.50 -6.22
N SER A 471 35.61 7.47 -6.25
CA SER A 471 35.35 8.89 -5.96
C SER A 471 34.43 9.57 -6.98
N ASP A 472 34.32 9.02 -8.17
CA ASP A 472 33.50 9.47 -9.30
C ASP A 472 32.24 8.60 -9.54
N ALA A 473 32.06 7.53 -8.75
CA ALA A 473 30.93 6.62 -8.84
C ALA A 473 29.66 7.19 -8.16
N PHE A 474 29.24 8.40 -8.57
CA PHE A 474 28.16 9.16 -7.93
C PHE A 474 26.81 8.43 -7.97
N GLU A 475 26.49 7.79 -9.09
CA GLU A 475 25.24 7.03 -9.22
C GLU A 475 25.19 5.88 -8.22
N GLN A 476 26.25 5.07 -8.16
CA GLN A 476 26.36 3.93 -7.24
C GLN A 476 26.36 4.40 -5.78
N ALA A 477 27.00 5.53 -5.50
CA ALA A 477 26.97 6.15 -4.18
C ALA A 477 25.56 6.57 -3.78
N VAL A 478 24.80 7.26 -4.64
CA VAL A 478 23.40 7.62 -4.37
C VAL A 478 22.52 6.36 -4.26
N GLN A 479 22.78 5.34 -5.09
CA GLN A 479 22.06 4.06 -5.05
C GLN A 479 22.32 3.24 -3.78
N SER A 480 23.37 3.55 -3.01
CA SER A 480 23.63 2.95 -1.70
C SER A 480 22.64 3.41 -0.62
N ILE A 481 21.97 4.56 -0.83
CA ILE A 481 20.85 5.00 0.02
C ILE A 481 19.73 3.96 -0.06
N THR A 482 18.85 3.84 0.93
CA THR A 482 17.70 2.94 0.78
C THR A 482 16.77 3.39 -0.34
N PHE A 483 16.19 2.44 -1.08
CA PHE A 483 15.26 2.72 -2.18
C PHE A 483 14.09 3.61 -1.72
N SER A 484 13.50 3.33 -0.56
CA SER A 484 12.39 4.11 0.01
C SER A 484 12.75 5.57 0.25
N ARG A 485 13.99 5.85 0.70
CA ARG A 485 14.47 7.22 0.93
C ARG A 485 14.69 7.96 -0.39
N ARG A 486 15.23 7.30 -1.43
CA ARG A 486 15.35 7.90 -2.76
C ARG A 486 13.99 8.23 -3.36
N VAL A 487 13.05 7.30 -3.26
CA VAL A 487 11.67 7.48 -3.74
C VAL A 487 10.97 8.63 -3.01
N MET A 488 11.22 8.82 -1.72
CA MET A 488 10.70 9.97 -0.96
C MET A 488 11.10 11.32 -1.56
N TYR A 489 12.35 11.49 -2.03
CA TYR A 489 12.78 12.73 -2.68
C TYR A 489 12.03 12.94 -4.01
N MET A 490 11.91 11.91 -4.84
CA MET A 490 11.15 11.98 -6.09
C MET A 490 9.67 12.35 -5.83
N HIS A 491 9.05 11.77 -4.80
CA HIS A 491 7.69 12.13 -4.39
C HIS A 491 7.59 13.57 -3.86
N ALA A 492 8.61 14.08 -3.17
CA ALA A 492 8.62 15.48 -2.73
C ALA A 492 8.60 16.44 -3.94
N TYR A 493 9.28 16.07 -5.03
CA TYR A 493 9.21 16.83 -6.28
C TYR A 493 7.85 16.74 -6.97
N GLN A 494 7.23 15.56 -7.02
CA GLN A 494 5.84 15.43 -7.50
C GLN A 494 4.88 16.30 -6.67
N SER A 495 5.03 16.32 -5.34
CA SER A 495 4.26 17.18 -4.45
C SER A 495 4.47 18.67 -4.72
N TYR A 496 5.71 19.09 -5.00
CA TYR A 496 6.01 20.47 -5.41
C TYR A 496 5.32 20.85 -6.72
N LEU A 497 5.39 19.99 -7.73
CA LEU A 497 4.71 20.21 -9.01
C LEU A 497 3.20 20.30 -8.84
N PHE A 498 2.62 19.42 -8.04
CA PHE A 498 1.20 19.46 -7.70
C PHE A 498 0.82 20.80 -7.06
N ASN A 499 1.58 21.28 -6.07
CA ASN A 499 1.31 22.57 -5.45
C ASN A 499 1.28 23.70 -6.49
N ARG A 500 2.30 23.77 -7.35
CA ARG A 500 2.35 24.78 -8.42
C ARG A 500 1.15 24.72 -9.35
N MET A 501 0.69 23.51 -9.68
CA MET A 501 -0.43 23.33 -10.61
C MET A 501 -1.78 23.60 -9.95
N ALA A 502 -1.93 23.28 -8.66
CA ALA A 502 -3.07 23.70 -7.86
C ALA A 502 -3.13 25.23 -7.76
N SER A 503 -1.99 25.88 -7.50
CA SER A 503 -1.93 27.35 -7.51
C SER A 503 -2.26 27.92 -8.88
N TYR A 504 -1.67 27.40 -9.96
CA TYR A 504 -1.99 27.84 -11.32
C TYR A 504 -3.49 27.70 -11.63
N ARG A 505 -4.09 26.54 -11.32
CA ARG A 505 -5.51 26.26 -11.55
C ARG A 505 -6.42 27.23 -10.78
N LEU A 506 -6.10 27.51 -9.51
CA LEU A 506 -6.85 28.50 -8.73
C LEU A 506 -6.70 29.91 -9.31
N ARG A 507 -5.49 30.32 -9.73
CA ARG A 507 -5.26 31.63 -10.36
C ARG A 507 -6.06 31.81 -11.65
N GLN A 508 -6.07 30.79 -12.50
CA GLN A 508 -6.65 30.89 -13.83
C GLN A 508 -8.18 30.81 -13.83
N TYR A 509 -8.76 29.98 -12.96
CA TYR A 509 -10.17 29.63 -13.04
C TYR A 509 -10.94 29.90 -11.75
N GLY A 510 -10.26 30.31 -10.68
CA GLY A 510 -10.85 30.56 -9.37
C GLY A 510 -11.44 29.29 -8.76
N THR A 511 -12.52 29.48 -8.00
CA THR A 511 -13.18 28.43 -7.20
C THR A 511 -14.30 27.70 -7.93
N LYS A 512 -14.58 28.05 -9.18
CA LYS A 512 -15.58 27.36 -9.98
C LYS A 512 -14.97 26.14 -10.64
N VAL A 513 -15.80 25.11 -10.83
CA VAL A 513 -15.49 23.97 -11.70
C VAL A 513 -15.58 24.44 -13.15
N VAL A 514 -14.66 24.02 -14.02
CA VAL A 514 -14.63 24.44 -15.43
C VAL A 514 -14.47 23.25 -16.37
N GLU A 515 -14.82 23.44 -17.64
CA GLU A 515 -14.60 22.45 -18.69
C GLU A 515 -13.15 21.93 -18.65
N GLY A 516 -13.03 20.61 -18.76
CA GLY A 516 -11.76 19.90 -18.76
C GLY A 516 -11.10 19.67 -17.40
N ASP A 517 -11.71 20.12 -16.29
CA ASP A 517 -11.31 19.66 -14.96
C ASP A 517 -11.54 18.15 -14.82
N LEU A 518 -10.73 17.51 -13.99
CA LEU A 518 -10.87 16.09 -13.70
C LEU A 518 -11.75 15.88 -12.46
N ILE A 519 -12.70 14.96 -12.52
CA ILE A 519 -13.49 14.52 -11.36
C ILE A 519 -13.50 12.99 -11.28
N GLN A 520 -13.72 12.46 -10.07
CA GLN A 520 -14.02 11.05 -9.86
C GLN A 520 -15.51 10.79 -10.10
N TYR A 521 -15.85 9.85 -10.99
CA TYR A 521 -17.25 9.52 -11.31
C TYR A 521 -17.76 8.26 -10.60
N ASP A 522 -16.88 7.47 -10.00
CA ASP A 522 -17.24 6.32 -9.16
C ASP A 522 -16.44 6.37 -7.85
N SER A 523 -17.15 6.58 -6.74
CA SER A 523 -16.55 6.69 -5.39
C SER A 523 -15.99 5.37 -4.86
N GLN A 524 -16.33 4.24 -5.48
CA GLN A 524 -15.80 2.92 -5.12
C GLN A 524 -14.52 2.57 -5.90
N ASN A 525 -14.16 3.36 -6.91
CA ASN A 525 -13.00 3.13 -7.75
C ASN A 525 -12.16 4.40 -7.88
N ASP A 526 -11.07 4.49 -7.12
CA ASP A 526 -10.13 5.63 -7.14
C ASP A 526 -9.50 5.88 -8.53
N LYS A 527 -9.59 4.92 -9.46
CA LYS A 527 -9.11 5.07 -10.82
C LYS A 527 -10.17 5.60 -11.79
N ALA A 528 -11.44 5.70 -11.38
CA ALA A 528 -12.56 6.16 -12.19
C ALA A 528 -12.59 7.69 -12.31
N VAL A 529 -11.65 8.26 -13.07
CA VAL A 529 -11.46 9.70 -13.27
C VAL A 529 -11.73 10.08 -14.72
N LYS A 530 -12.52 11.15 -14.93
CA LYS A 530 -12.84 11.69 -16.26
C LYS A 530 -12.65 13.21 -16.30
N ALA A 531 -12.39 13.75 -17.48
CA ALA A 531 -12.49 15.18 -17.74
C ALA A 531 -13.95 15.56 -17.99
N ILE A 532 -14.42 16.66 -17.41
CA ILE A 532 -15.82 17.11 -17.52
C ILE A 532 -16.04 18.05 -18.70
N THR A 533 -17.28 18.05 -19.20
CA THR A 533 -17.76 18.98 -20.22
C THR A 533 -18.19 20.32 -19.62
N ALA A 534 -18.38 21.35 -20.46
CA ALA A 534 -18.91 22.64 -20.01
C ALA A 534 -20.29 22.52 -19.36
N THR A 535 -21.19 21.69 -19.91
CA THR A 535 -22.54 21.47 -19.36
C THR A 535 -22.49 20.84 -17.97
N GLU A 536 -21.65 19.81 -17.79
CA GLU A 536 -21.46 19.18 -16.47
C GLU A 536 -20.87 20.17 -15.46
N ALA A 537 -19.93 21.03 -15.88
CA ALA A 537 -19.34 22.05 -15.02
C ALA A 537 -20.40 23.07 -14.56
N ASP A 538 -21.25 23.56 -15.47
CA ASP A 538 -22.34 24.49 -15.14
C ASP A 538 -23.35 23.84 -14.17
N GLU A 539 -23.76 22.60 -14.42
CA GLU A 539 -24.65 21.85 -13.54
C GLU A 539 -24.06 21.67 -12.13
N LEU A 540 -22.79 21.30 -12.04
CA LEU A 540 -22.10 21.13 -10.75
C LEU A 540 -21.99 22.44 -9.97
N ASN A 541 -21.64 23.54 -10.64
CA ASN A 541 -21.55 24.85 -10.02
C ASN A 541 -22.92 25.38 -9.55
N CYS A 542 -24.01 25.02 -10.21
CA CYS A 542 -25.36 25.40 -9.81
C CYS A 542 -25.93 24.52 -8.67
N THR A 543 -25.55 23.24 -8.61
CA THR A 543 -26.11 22.28 -7.66
C THR A 543 -25.33 22.16 -6.36
N ARG A 544 -24.04 22.56 -6.35
CA ARG A 544 -23.15 22.42 -5.20
C ARG A 544 -22.37 23.69 -4.93
N GLU A 545 -22.49 24.22 -3.70
CA GLU A 545 -21.67 25.35 -3.24
C GLU A 545 -20.17 24.98 -3.18
N ASP A 546 -19.88 23.70 -2.89
CA ASP A 546 -18.53 23.16 -2.71
C ASP A 546 -17.99 22.44 -3.95
N ALA A 547 -18.54 22.69 -5.15
CA ALA A 547 -18.26 21.90 -6.36
C ALA A 547 -16.76 21.68 -6.64
N LEU A 548 -15.89 22.63 -6.29
CA LEU A 548 -14.44 22.52 -6.41
C LEU A 548 -13.85 21.33 -5.64
N SER A 549 -14.49 20.84 -4.57
CA SER A 549 -14.07 19.68 -3.78
C SER A 549 -14.04 18.38 -4.60
N LEU A 550 -14.73 18.36 -5.74
CA LEU A 550 -14.73 17.26 -6.70
C LEU A 550 -13.53 17.29 -7.66
N VAL A 551 -12.88 18.44 -7.81
CA VAL A 551 -11.81 18.63 -8.80
C VAL A 551 -10.54 17.95 -8.32
N LEU A 552 -9.98 17.13 -9.20
CA LEU A 552 -8.74 16.41 -9.00
C LEU A 552 -7.63 16.99 -9.89
N LEU A 553 -6.42 16.99 -9.36
CA LEU A 553 -5.21 17.26 -10.12
C LEU A 553 -4.26 16.06 -10.00
N PRO A 554 -3.63 15.62 -11.09
CA PRO A 554 -2.76 14.45 -11.05
C PRO A 554 -1.42 14.78 -10.39
N LEU A 555 -0.86 13.82 -9.65
CA LEU A 555 0.57 13.81 -9.40
C LEU A 555 1.29 13.40 -10.70
N PRO A 556 2.22 14.20 -11.23
CA PRO A 556 2.88 13.88 -12.50
C PRO A 556 3.54 12.50 -12.49
N GLY A 557 3.24 11.69 -13.50
CA GLY A 557 3.76 10.33 -13.64
C GLY A 557 3.57 9.80 -15.06
N THR A 558 4.05 8.58 -15.32
CA THR A 558 3.98 7.97 -16.67
C THR A 558 2.60 7.47 -17.06
N ASN A 559 1.70 7.26 -16.09
CA ASN A 559 0.38 6.68 -16.31
C ASN A 559 -0.70 7.46 -15.55
N VAL A 560 -0.86 8.74 -15.89
CA VAL A 560 -1.86 9.64 -15.28
C VAL A 560 -2.63 10.40 -16.35
N MET A 561 -3.92 10.64 -16.09
CA MET A 561 -4.74 11.53 -16.91
C MET A 561 -4.46 12.97 -16.51
N PHE A 562 -4.23 13.84 -17.48
CA PHE A 562 -4.15 15.29 -17.27
C PHE A 562 -5.51 15.93 -17.56
N PRO A 563 -5.83 17.10 -16.94
CA PRO A 563 -6.96 17.92 -17.33
C PRO A 563 -6.95 18.20 -18.85
N SER A 564 -8.09 18.54 -19.44
CA SER A 564 -8.17 18.90 -20.87
C SER A 564 -8.27 20.42 -21.10
N ASN A 565 -7.97 21.21 -20.07
CA ASN A 565 -7.89 22.68 -20.11
C ASN A 565 -6.43 23.18 -19.99
N ALA A 566 -6.24 24.51 -19.92
CA ALA A 566 -4.91 25.16 -19.93
C ALA A 566 -3.95 24.67 -18.83
N THR A 567 -4.48 24.05 -17.78
CA THR A 567 -3.68 23.42 -16.72
C THR A 567 -2.78 22.32 -17.30
N LYS A 568 -3.20 21.60 -18.35
CA LYS A 568 -2.38 20.60 -19.03
C LYS A 568 -1.11 21.18 -19.63
N GLU A 569 -1.24 22.28 -20.35
CA GLU A 569 -0.11 22.98 -20.96
C GLU A 569 0.83 23.50 -19.87
N ALA A 570 0.30 23.95 -18.73
CA ALA A 570 1.10 24.33 -17.57
C ALA A 570 1.90 23.13 -17.00
N TYR A 571 1.27 21.97 -16.83
CA TYR A 571 1.97 20.73 -16.42
C TYR A 571 3.11 20.40 -17.39
N ILE A 572 2.82 20.38 -18.70
CA ILE A 572 3.79 20.06 -19.74
C ILE A 572 4.95 21.07 -19.71
N LYS A 573 4.67 22.36 -19.60
CA LYS A 573 5.70 23.41 -19.57
C LYS A 573 6.62 23.25 -18.37
N VAL A 574 6.07 23.01 -17.18
CA VAL A 574 6.89 22.83 -15.97
C VAL A 574 7.71 21.55 -16.05
N CYS A 575 7.16 20.45 -16.57
CA CYS A 575 7.93 19.21 -16.78
C CYS A 575 9.00 19.35 -17.87
N ARG A 576 8.73 20.12 -18.94
CA ARG A 576 9.68 20.39 -20.04
C ARG A 576 10.84 21.28 -19.62
N TYR A 577 10.58 22.35 -18.87
CA TYR A 577 11.64 23.20 -18.32
C TYR A 577 12.67 22.40 -17.51
N CYS A 578 12.24 21.31 -16.88
CA CYS A 578 13.11 20.42 -16.12
C CYS A 578 13.83 19.37 -17.00
N THR A 579 13.36 19.12 -18.23
CA THR A 579 14.00 18.22 -19.20
C THR A 579 14.89 18.94 -20.21
N ASP A 580 14.67 20.22 -20.54
CA ASP A 580 15.55 20.98 -21.45
C ASP A 580 16.90 21.37 -20.81
N LYS A 581 17.07 21.12 -19.50
CA LYS A 581 18.39 21.07 -18.82
C LYS A 581 19.06 19.68 -18.86
N LEU A 582 18.54 18.75 -19.67
CA LEU A 582 19.05 17.38 -19.89
C LEU A 582 19.73 17.18 -21.26
N VAL A 583 19.85 18.23 -22.07
CA VAL A 583 20.59 18.19 -23.34
C VAL A 583 21.90 18.95 -23.19
#